data_AF-A0A2N8ZL86-F1
#
_entry.id   AF-A0A2N8ZL86-F1
#
_cell.length_a   1.000
_cell.length_b   1.000
_cell.length_c   1.000
_cell.angle_alpha   90.00
_cell.angle_beta   90.00
_cell.angle_gamma   90.00
#
_symmetry.space_group_name_H-M   'P 1'
#
loop_
_entity.id
_entity.type
_entity.pdbx_description
1 polymer ?
#
loop_
_entity_poly.entity_id
_entity_poly.type
_entity_poly.pdbx_seq_one_letter_code
_entity_poly.pdbx_strand_id
1 'polypeptide(L)' 'MPRRRLGEVRVENVFAGSVHHIGGYLAHRLVNTGKTRLSAMAVWPAVAGHNYDALKQNGFNVSVIKDGDHYRLVEKP' A
#
# COMPACT_ATOMS: atom_id res chain seq x y z
N MET A 1 4.34 14.31 -12.75
CA MET A 1 5.05 13.32 -11.92
C MET A 1 5.62 12.26 -12.85
N PRO A 2 6.92 11.93 -12.81
CA PRO A 2 7.48 10.87 -13.66
C PRO A 2 6.84 9.52 -13.34
N ARG A 3 6.62 8.70 -14.37
CA ARG A 3 6.05 7.35 -14.26
C ARG A 3 7.05 6.45 -13.53
N ARG A 4 6.64 5.83 -12.43
CA ARG A 4 7.47 4.84 -11.70
C ARG A 4 7.69 3.58 -12.53
N ARG A 5 8.77 2.84 -12.26
CA ARG A 5 9.02 1.54 -12.89
C ARG A 5 8.02 0.51 -12.36
N LEU A 6 7.62 -0.43 -13.22
CA LEU A 6 6.75 -1.53 -12.82
C LEU A 6 7.43 -2.34 -11.71
N GLY A 7 6.69 -2.64 -10.64
CA GLY A 7 7.19 -3.41 -9.50
C GLY A 7 7.96 -2.59 -8.45
N GLU A 8 8.22 -1.30 -8.70
CA GLU A 8 8.81 -0.41 -7.68
C GLU A 8 7.80 -0.15 -6.56
N VAL A 9 8.17 -0.49 -5.32
CA VAL A 9 7.32 -0.33 -4.13
C VAL A 9 7.86 0.80 -3.25
N ARG A 10 6.97 1.68 -2.79
CA ARG A 10 7.21 2.62 -1.69
C ARG A 10 6.39 2.19 -0.48
N VAL A 11 7.01 2.24 0.70
CA VAL A 11 6.33 2.05 1.99
C VAL A 11 6.29 3.37 2.73
N GLU A 12 5.12 3.72 3.26
CA GLU A 12 4.89 4.95 4.04
C GLU A 12 4.26 4.60 5.37
N ASN A 13 4.70 5.27 6.43
CA ASN A 13 4.11 5.13 7.76
C ASN A 13 2.81 5.94 7.82
N VAL A 14 1.70 5.26 8.11
CA VAL A 14 0.38 5.87 8.30
C VAL A 14 0.12 6.01 9.81
N PHE A 15 -0.24 7.20 10.25
CA PHE A 15 -0.55 7.52 11.65
C PHE A 15 -1.68 8.54 11.73
N ALA A 16 -2.26 8.75 12.91
CA ALA A 16 -3.35 9.70 13.08
C ALA A 16 -2.92 11.11 12.63
N GLY A 17 -3.65 11.68 11.68
CA GLY A 17 -3.36 13.00 11.08
C GLY A 17 -2.42 12.97 9.87
N SER A 18 -1.86 11.83 9.48
CA SER A 18 -1.04 11.73 8.27
C SER A 18 -1.89 11.79 6.99
N VAL A 19 -1.37 12.44 5.95
CA VAL A 19 -2.02 12.56 4.63
C VAL A 19 -1.08 12.00 3.57
N HIS A 20 -1.61 11.09 2.74
CA HIS A 20 -0.83 10.36 1.74
C HIS A 20 -1.45 10.54 0.36
N HIS A 21 -0.69 11.11 -0.58
CA HIS A 21 -1.13 11.25 -1.96
C HIS A 21 -0.76 10.02 -2.78
N ILE A 22 -1.78 9.35 -3.32
CA ILE A 22 -1.63 8.21 -4.23
C ILE A 22 -1.84 8.71 -5.65
N GLY A 23 -0.75 8.80 -6.41
CA GLY A 23 -0.80 9.18 -7.82
C GLY A 23 -1.52 8.14 -8.70
N GLY A 24 -2.01 8.58 -9.86
CA GLY A 24 -2.55 7.68 -10.87
C GLY A 24 -1.55 6.61 -11.30
N TYR A 25 -2.06 5.45 -11.76
CA TYR A 25 -1.28 4.27 -12.16
C TYR A 25 -0.48 3.59 -11.04
N LEU A 26 -0.76 3.89 -9.76
CA LEU A 26 -0.16 3.21 -8.62
C LEU A 26 -1.17 2.29 -7.93
N ALA A 27 -0.81 1.01 -7.81
CA ALA A 27 -1.47 0.13 -6.87
C ALA A 27 -1.11 0.53 -5.43
N HIS A 28 -2.06 0.43 -4.51
CA HIS A 28 -1.87 0.80 -3.10
C HIS A 28 -2.56 -0.20 -2.18
N ARG A 29 -2.00 -0.37 -0.97
CA ARG A 29 -2.53 -1.25 0.07
C ARG A 29 -2.20 -0.65 1.43
N LEU A 30 -3.18 -0.63 2.33
CA LEU A 30 -2.96 -0.35 3.75
C LEU A 30 -2.67 -1.68 4.48
N VAL A 31 -1.70 -1.65 5.38
CA VAL A 31 -1.37 -2.78 6.26
C VAL A 31 -1.43 -2.30 7.70
N ASN A 32 -2.28 -2.93 8.50
CA ASN A 32 -2.30 -2.66 9.93
C ASN A 32 -1.14 -3.39 10.62
N THR A 33 -0.14 -2.65 11.09
CA THR A 33 1.01 -3.18 11.83
C THR A 33 0.85 -3.06 13.36
N GLY A 34 -0.24 -2.43 13.82
CA GLY A 34 -0.53 -2.19 15.23
C GLY A 34 -1.44 -3.25 15.88
N LYS A 35 -1.73 -3.04 17.17
CA LYS A 35 -2.61 -3.90 17.98
C LYS A 35 -4.06 -3.41 18.02
N THR A 36 -4.35 -2.24 17.46
CA THR A 36 -5.66 -1.58 17.44
C THR A 36 -6.17 -1.40 16.02
N ARG A 37 -7.43 -0.99 15.86
CA ARG A 37 -8.04 -0.77 14.53
C ARG A 37 -7.31 0.35 13.78
N LEU A 38 -6.74 0.01 12.62
CA LEU A 38 -6.35 1.00 11.62
C LEU A 38 -7.62 1.58 10.97
N SER A 39 -7.82 2.90 11.09
CA SER A 39 -8.92 3.62 10.48
C SER A 39 -8.38 4.77 9.64
N ALA A 40 -8.88 4.91 8.42
CA ALA A 40 -8.48 5.95 7.48
C ALA A 40 -9.68 6.39 6.65
N MET A 41 -9.69 7.65 6.24
CA MET A 41 -10.58 8.18 5.22
C MET A 41 -9.83 8.21 3.90
N ALA A 42 -10.43 7.69 2.84
CA ALA A 42 -9.91 7.79 1.50
C ALA A 42 -10.92 8.54 0.62
N VAL A 43 -10.40 9.40 -0.26
CA VAL A 43 -11.18 10.17 -1.22
C VAL A 43 -10.54 9.95 -2.59
N TRP A 44 -11.34 9.63 -3.59
CA TRP A 44 -10.89 9.36 -4.95
C TRP A 44 -11.94 9.78 -6.00
N PRO A 45 -11.56 9.95 -7.27
CA PRO A 45 -12.52 10.27 -8.33
C PRO A 45 -13.58 9.17 -8.50
N ALA A 46 -14.84 9.55 -8.62
CA ALA A 46 -15.95 8.60 -8.82
C ALA A 46 -15.78 7.69 -10.05
N VAL A 47 -15.00 8.13 -11.05
CA VAL A 47 -14.73 7.41 -12.30
C VAL A 47 -13.43 6.59 -12.28
N ALA A 48 -12.73 6.50 -11.15
CA ALA A 48 -11.41 5.82 -11.09
C ALA A 48 -11.50 4.30 -11.37
N GLY A 49 -12.62 3.66 -11.04
CA GLY A 49 -12.81 2.21 -11.16
C GLY A 49 -11.90 1.41 -10.20
N HIS A 50 -11.87 0.08 -10.38
CA HIS A 50 -11.03 -0.83 -9.61
C HIS A 50 -10.49 -1.95 -10.50
N ASN A 51 -9.19 -2.19 -10.48
CA ASN A 51 -8.54 -3.31 -11.18
C ASN A 51 -7.88 -4.25 -10.17
N TYR A 52 -8.69 -5.07 -9.49
CA TYR A 52 -8.18 -6.06 -8.54
C TYR A 52 -7.43 -7.21 -9.22
N ASP A 53 -7.75 -7.48 -10.49
CA ASP A 53 -7.18 -8.60 -11.26
C ASP A 53 -5.68 -8.44 -11.52
N ALA A 54 -5.21 -7.20 -11.65
CA ALA A 54 -3.80 -6.87 -11.84
C ALA A 54 -2.88 -7.44 -10.73
N LEU A 55 -3.41 -7.71 -9.54
CA LEU A 55 -2.65 -8.23 -8.40
C LEU A 55 -2.99 -9.68 -8.03
N LYS A 56 -3.90 -10.35 -8.76
CA LYS A 56 -4.37 -11.70 -8.40
C LYS A 56 -3.26 -12.76 -8.42
N GLN A 57 -2.38 -12.71 -9.42
CA GLN A 57 -1.35 -13.74 -9.61
C GLN A 57 -0.15 -13.52 -8.68
N ASN A 58 0.44 -12.33 -8.71
CA ASN A 58 1.75 -12.07 -8.09
C ASN A 58 1.68 -11.14 -6.86
N GLY A 59 0.55 -10.44 -6.65
CA GLY A 59 0.42 -9.45 -5.59
C GLY A 59 1.45 -8.30 -5.70
N PHE A 60 1.82 -7.74 -4.54
CA PHE A 60 2.91 -6.76 -4.45
C PHE A 60 4.26 -7.46 -4.24
N ASN A 61 5.32 -6.89 -4.82
CA ASN A 61 6.72 -7.33 -4.70
C ASN A 61 7.31 -7.21 -3.28
N VAL A 62 6.55 -6.67 -2.33
CA VAL A 62 6.94 -6.59 -0.91
C VAL A 62 5.82 -7.15 -0.04
N SER A 63 6.20 -7.94 0.96
CA SER A 63 5.36 -8.35 2.08
C SER A 63 5.75 -7.61 3.36
N VAL A 64 4.76 -7.28 4.18
CA VAL A 64 4.95 -6.75 5.54
C VAL A 64 4.67 -7.88 6.52
N ILE A 65 5.68 -8.31 7.28
CA ILE A 65 5.61 -9.47 8.16
C ILE A 65 5.79 -9.01 9.61
N LYS A 66 4.95 -9.51 10.52
CA LYS A 66 5.09 -9.26 11.96
C LYS A 66 6.40 -9.87 12.48
N ASP A 67 7.15 -9.11 13.26
CA ASP A 67 8.41 -9.55 13.86
C ASP A 67 8.53 -9.01 15.30
N GLY A 68 8.26 -9.85 16.30
CA GLY A 68 8.23 -9.44 17.71
C GLY A 68 7.21 -8.31 17.94
N ASP A 69 7.67 -7.17 18.49
CA ASP A 69 6.87 -5.94 18.62
C ASP A 69 6.93 -5.02 17.38
N HIS A 70 7.76 -5.35 16.39
CA HIS A 70 7.92 -4.59 15.14
C HIS A 70 7.33 -5.33 13.92
N TYR A 71 7.65 -4.83 12.74
CA TYR A 71 7.42 -5.50 11.46
C TYR A 71 8.69 -5.42 10.61
N ARG A 72 8.84 -6.36 9.69
CA ARG A 72 9.90 -6.35 8.67
C ARG A 72 9.31 -6.38 7.27
N LEU A 73 10.01 -5.75 6.33
CA LEU A 73 9.71 -5.82 4.91
C LEU A 73 10.46 -6.99 4.30
N VAL A 74 9.78 -7.76 3.45
CA VAL A 74 10.36 -8.91 2.74
C VAL A 74 10.07 -8.73 1.25
N GLU A 75 11.12 -8.59 0.45
CA GLU A 75 11.00 -8.59 -1.00
C GLU A 75 10.59 -9.98 -1.50
N LYS A 76 9.71 -10.01 -2.50
CA LYS A 76 9.30 -11.23 -3.19
C LYS A 76 10.08 -11.38 -4.49
N PRO A 77 10.36 -12.62 -4.91
CA PRO A 77 10.91 -12.91 -6.22
C PRO A 77 10.02 -12.37 -7.35
#